data_AF-A0A7C5TRM2-F1
#
_entry.id   AF-A0A7C5TRM2-F1
#
_cell.length_a   1.000
_cell.length_b   1.000
_cell.length_c   1.000
_cell.angle_alpha   90.00
_cell.angle_beta   90.00
_cell.angle_gamma   90.00
#
_symmetry.space_group_name_H-M   'P 1'
#
loop_
_entity.id
_entity.type
_entity.pdbx_description
1 polymer ?
#
loop_
_entity_poly.entity_id
_entity_poly.type
_entity_poly.pdbx_seq_one_letter_code
_entity_poly.pdbx_strand_id
1 'polypeptide(L)'
;MRVGVRPRLATRLILGVVLIEAVMLTVLVWNSVRLISSSHAELLERATREESLLLAALVAPGLAAEDRAAVLDALHLLAAKRNLVYAAVLDRDGRRVAGLGRVPDPLPQPDRVYEDARRDGVYDVARPVELAGEPLGTLRAGYSIAQVEALTRATRLQNTSIAATELALSILATV
;
A
#
# COMPACT_ATOMS: atom_id res chain seq x y z
N MET A 1 25.18 25.12 52.18
CA MET A 1 25.79 23.78 52.11
C MET A 1 25.24 23.09 50.85
N ARG A 2 26.00 23.10 49.74
CA ARG A 2 25.57 22.45 48.48
C ARG A 2 25.96 20.98 48.56
N VAL A 3 24.98 20.10 48.78
CA VAL A 3 25.18 18.65 48.71
C VAL A 3 25.34 18.30 47.23
N GLY A 4 26.58 18.30 46.76
CA GLY A 4 26.93 17.76 45.46
C GLY A 4 26.81 16.24 45.52
N VAL A 5 25.67 15.71 45.12
CA VAL A 5 25.51 14.27 44.90
C VAL A 5 26.42 13.90 43.73
N ARG A 6 27.63 13.42 44.02
CA ARG A 6 28.47 12.79 43.00
C ARG A 6 27.77 11.49 42.63
N PRO A 7 27.29 11.32 41.39
CA PRO A 7 26.68 10.05 41.00
C PRO A 7 27.71 8.95 41.22
N ARG A 8 27.30 7.88 41.91
CA ARG A 8 28.14 6.70 42.09
C ARG A 8 28.49 6.17 40.69
N LEU A 9 29.71 5.67 40.50
CA LEU A 9 30.17 5.11 39.21
C LEU A 9 29.15 4.14 38.59
N ALA A 10 28.45 3.38 39.43
CA ALA A 10 27.34 2.51 39.05
C ALA A 10 26.18 3.25 38.34
N THR A 11 25.71 4.38 38.85
CA THR A 11 24.63 5.18 38.24
C THR A 11 25.04 5.69 36.86
N ARG A 12 26.31 6.06 36.69
CA ARG A 12 26.85 6.59 35.43
C ARG A 12 27.03 5.49 34.37
N LEU A 13 27.33 4.27 34.79
CA LEU A 13 27.38 3.08 33.93
C LEU A 13 25.98 2.63 33.50
N ILE A 14 25.03 2.54 34.44
CA ILE A 14 23.64 2.15 34.17
C ILE A 14 23.00 3.13 33.18
N LEU A 15 23.16 4.44 33.40
CA LEU A 15 22.63 5.47 32.49
C LEU A 15 23.20 5.34 31.06
N GLY A 16 24.46 4.91 30.93
CA GLY A 16 25.08 4.65 29.63
C GLY A 16 24.47 3.45 28.91
N VAL A 17 24.22 2.35 29.63
CA VAL A 17 23.59 1.14 29.06
C VAL A 17 22.17 1.44 28.61
N VAL A 18 21.36 2.13 29.43
CA VAL A 18 19.99 2.53 29.09
C VAL A 18 19.95 3.43 27.85
N LEU A 19 20.90 4.37 27.71
CA LEU A 19 20.98 5.24 26.54
C LEU A 19 21.32 4.44 25.27
N ILE A 20 22.25 3.49 25.34
CA ILE A 20 22.62 2.65 24.20
C ILE A 20 21.43 1.77 23.78
N GLU A 21 20.72 1.19 24.75
CA GLU A 21 19.54 0.37 24.52
C GLU A 21 18.41 1.17 23.84
N ALA A 22 18.14 2.38 24.35
CA ALA A 22 17.17 3.31 23.75
C ALA A 22 17.49 3.64 22.28
N VAL A 23 18.76 3.90 21.97
CA VAL A 23 19.21 4.19 20.61
C VAL A 23 19.09 2.95 19.73
N MET A 24 19.53 1.78 20.20
CA MET A 24 19.41 0.53 19.45
C MET A 24 17.95 0.20 19.11
N LEU A 25 17.04 0.35 20.07
CA LEU A 25 15.62 0.08 19.85
C LEU A 25 14.98 1.09 18.90
N THR A 26 15.33 2.36 19.01
CA THR A 26 14.86 3.39 18.06
C THR A 26 15.29 3.04 16.63
N VAL A 27 16.55 2.64 16.45
CA VAL A 27 17.08 2.22 15.15
C VAL A 27 16.39 0.95 14.64
N LEU A 28 16.14 -0.03 15.51
CA LEU A 28 15.51 -1.30 15.14
C LEU A 28 14.04 -1.13 14.75
N VAL A 29 13.29 -0.32 15.50
CA VAL A 29 11.89 0.03 15.17
C VAL A 29 11.84 0.81 13.86
N TRP A 30 12.72 1.81 13.67
CA TRP A 30 12.80 2.55 12.42
C TRP A 30 13.09 1.63 11.23
N ASN A 31 14.06 0.72 11.39
CA ASN A 31 14.47 -0.20 10.35
C ASN A 31 13.34 -1.19 10.00
N SER A 32 12.69 -1.79 10.99
CA SER A 32 11.57 -2.70 10.80
C SER A 32 10.40 -2.01 10.07
N VAL A 33 10.08 -0.77 10.43
CA VAL A 33 9.04 0.01 9.73
C VAL A 33 9.41 0.28 8.28
N ARG A 34 10.67 0.65 8.02
CA ARG A 34 11.16 0.87 6.65
C ARG A 34 11.05 -0.41 5.82
N LEU A 35 11.48 -1.54 6.38
CA LEU A 35 11.51 -2.84 5.71
C LEU A 35 10.11 -3.38 5.40
N ILE A 36 9.19 -3.26 6.36
CA ILE A 36 7.79 -3.69 6.22
C ILE A 36 7.07 -2.79 5.18
N SER A 37 7.28 -1.48 5.23
CA SER A 37 6.64 -0.56 4.27
C SER A 37 7.06 -0.84 2.83
N SER A 38 8.33 -1.23 2.60
CA SER A 38 8.80 -1.57 1.25
C SER A 38 8.26 -2.90 0.74
N SER A 39 8.12 -3.93 1.59
CA SER A 39 7.68 -5.26 1.12
C SER A 39 6.19 -5.31 0.79
N HIS A 40 5.34 -4.61 1.55
CA HIS A 40 3.91 -4.58 1.28
C HIS A 40 3.55 -3.76 0.03
N ALA A 41 4.26 -2.67 -0.23
CA ALA A 41 4.11 -1.89 -1.46
C ALA A 41 4.45 -2.76 -2.68
N GLU A 42 5.57 -3.48 -2.63
CA GLU A 42 6.01 -4.34 -3.74
C GLU A 42 5.06 -5.53 -3.97
N LEU A 43 4.50 -6.12 -2.90
CA LEU A 43 3.48 -7.17 -3.01
C LEU A 43 2.18 -6.65 -3.62
N LEU A 44 1.74 -5.44 -3.25
CA LEU A 44 0.54 -4.83 -3.83
C LEU A 44 0.75 -4.50 -5.32
N GLU A 45 1.91 -3.94 -5.68
CA GLU A 45 2.26 -3.65 -7.08
C GLU A 45 2.27 -4.92 -7.94
N ARG A 46 2.81 -6.03 -7.42
CA ARG A 46 2.82 -7.32 -8.12
C ARG A 46 1.42 -7.91 -8.25
N ALA A 47 0.66 -7.95 -7.15
CA ALA A 47 -0.70 -8.46 -7.14
C ALA A 47 -1.60 -7.69 -8.13
N THR A 48 -1.65 -6.36 -8.03
CA THR A 48 -2.46 -5.52 -8.93
C THR A 48 -2.05 -5.63 -10.40
N ARG A 49 -0.76 -5.87 -10.69
CA ARG A 49 -0.27 -6.11 -12.06
C ARG A 49 -0.79 -7.43 -12.64
N GLU A 50 -0.69 -8.53 -11.90
CA GLU A 50 -1.21 -9.82 -12.36
C GLU A 50 -2.74 -9.80 -12.50
N GLU A 51 -3.43 -9.15 -11.56
CA GLU A 51 -4.88 -9.01 -11.55
C GLU A 51 -5.43 -8.24 -12.74
N SER A 52 -4.80 -7.10 -13.04
CA SER A 52 -5.20 -6.26 -14.17
C SER A 52 -4.98 -6.94 -15.51
N LEU A 53 -3.99 -7.84 -15.64
CA LEU A 53 -3.81 -8.68 -16.83
C LEU A 53 -4.93 -9.70 -16.99
N LEU A 54 -5.32 -10.38 -15.91
CA LEU A 54 -6.44 -11.33 -15.94
C LEU A 54 -7.77 -10.64 -16.27
N LEU A 55 -8.00 -9.47 -15.66
CA LEU A 55 -9.17 -8.63 -15.99
C LEU A 55 -9.19 -8.25 -17.46
N ALA A 56 -8.06 -7.80 -18.02
CA ALA A 56 -7.95 -7.42 -19.42
C ALA A 56 -8.26 -8.60 -20.36
N ALA A 57 -7.75 -9.80 -20.05
CA ALA A 57 -8.02 -11.01 -20.83
C ALA A 57 -9.50 -11.43 -20.79
N LEU A 58 -10.18 -11.21 -19.66
CA LEU A 58 -11.60 -11.59 -19.49
C LEU A 58 -12.56 -10.64 -20.20
N VAL A 59 -12.23 -9.35 -20.28
CA VAL A 59 -13.05 -8.38 -21.03
C VAL A 59 -12.79 -8.43 -22.54
N ALA A 60 -11.67 -9.00 -22.99
CA ALA A 60 -11.27 -8.98 -24.40
C ALA A 60 -12.30 -9.61 -25.36
N PRO A 61 -12.91 -10.78 -25.08
CA PRO A 61 -13.93 -11.35 -25.97
C PRO A 61 -15.20 -10.49 -26.06
N GLY A 62 -15.65 -9.93 -24.94
CA GLY A 62 -16.82 -9.04 -24.91
C GLY A 62 -16.55 -7.73 -25.65
N LEU A 63 -15.34 -7.19 -25.52
CA LEU A 63 -14.92 -5.99 -26.25
C LEU A 63 -14.81 -6.26 -27.75
N ALA A 64 -14.30 -7.43 -28.16
CA ALA A 64 -14.21 -7.83 -29.56
C ALA A 64 -15.60 -8.02 -30.20
N ALA A 65 -16.58 -8.48 -29.43
CA ALA A 65 -17.95 -8.67 -29.87
C ALA A 65 -18.81 -7.38 -29.78
N GLU A 66 -18.22 -6.26 -29.34
CA GLU A 66 -18.93 -5.01 -28.98
C GLU A 66 -20.08 -5.22 -27.99
N ASP A 67 -20.03 -6.31 -27.22
CA ASP A 67 -21.04 -6.66 -26.22
C ASP A 67 -20.70 -5.99 -24.88
N ARG A 68 -21.26 -4.79 -24.71
CA ARG A 68 -21.12 -4.02 -23.48
C ARG A 68 -21.62 -4.77 -22.23
N ALA A 69 -22.66 -5.60 -22.37
CA ALA A 69 -23.20 -6.35 -21.24
C ALA A 69 -22.19 -7.42 -20.80
N ALA A 70 -21.61 -8.15 -21.76
CA ALA A 70 -20.55 -9.12 -21.47
C ALA A 70 -19.32 -8.48 -20.82
N VAL A 71 -18.90 -7.29 -21.28
CA VAL A 71 -17.80 -6.55 -20.63
C VAL A 71 -18.16 -6.15 -19.19
N LEU A 72 -19.38 -5.68 -18.96
CA LEU A 72 -19.83 -5.27 -17.62
C LEU A 72 -19.92 -6.47 -16.66
N ASP A 73 -20.44 -7.60 -17.13
CA ASP A 73 -20.52 -8.84 -16.35
C ASP A 73 -19.12 -9.37 -16.00
N ALA A 74 -18.18 -9.32 -16.94
CA ALA A 74 -16.79 -9.65 -16.68
C ALA A 74 -16.16 -8.72 -15.62
N LEU A 75 -16.44 -7.42 -15.66
CA LEU A 75 -15.99 -6.49 -14.62
C LEU A 75 -16.60 -6.80 -13.25
N HIS A 76 -17.90 -7.09 -13.19
CA HIS A 76 -18.59 -7.44 -11.93
C HIS A 76 -18.03 -8.70 -11.28
N LEU A 77 -17.75 -9.74 -12.08
CA LEU A 77 -17.30 -11.04 -11.59
C LEU A 77 -15.98 -10.96 -10.80
N LEU A 78 -15.08 -10.06 -11.19
CA LEU A 78 -13.78 -9.90 -10.55
C LEU A 78 -13.74 -8.77 -9.51
N ALA A 79 -14.54 -7.73 -9.68
CA ALA A 79 -14.62 -6.65 -8.70
C ALA A 79 -15.20 -7.12 -7.36
N ALA A 80 -16.16 -8.05 -7.37
CA ALA A 80 -16.74 -8.60 -6.14
C ALA A 80 -15.70 -9.30 -5.22
N LYS A 81 -14.53 -9.67 -5.75
CA LYS A 81 -13.49 -10.38 -5.00
C LYS A 81 -12.30 -9.50 -4.61
N ARG A 82 -12.28 -8.22 -4.98
CA ARG A 82 -11.05 -7.40 -4.98
C ARG A 82 -11.27 -6.01 -4.40
N ASN A 83 -10.21 -5.39 -3.88
CA ASN A 83 -10.22 -4.05 -3.28
C ASN A 83 -10.26 -2.95 -4.36
N LEU A 84 -11.15 -3.11 -5.34
CA LEU A 84 -11.26 -2.30 -6.55
C LEU A 84 -12.19 -1.10 -6.29
N VAL A 85 -11.67 0.12 -6.46
CA VAL A 85 -12.45 1.36 -6.30
C VAL A 85 -13.23 1.65 -7.57
N TYR A 86 -12.58 1.47 -8.72
CA TYR A 86 -13.20 1.61 -10.02
C TYR A 86 -12.52 0.74 -11.07
N ALA A 87 -13.26 0.43 -12.13
CA ALA A 87 -12.70 -0.05 -13.38
C ALA A 87 -13.44 0.59 -14.56
N ALA A 88 -12.74 0.81 -15.66
CA ALA A 88 -13.32 1.28 -16.91
C ALA A 88 -12.61 0.62 -18.09
N VAL A 89 -13.38 0.18 -19.08
CA VAL A 89 -12.86 -0.34 -20.33
C VAL A 89 -13.09 0.71 -21.39
N LEU A 90 -12.01 1.09 -22.06
CA LEU A 90 -11.97 2.02 -23.17
C LEU A 90 -11.77 1.23 -24.47
N ASP A 91 -12.43 1.64 -25.55
CA ASP A 91 -12.16 1.13 -26.90
C ASP A 91 -10.85 1.70 -27.48
N ARG A 92 -10.56 1.38 -28.74
CA ARG A 92 -9.40 1.90 -29.50
C ARG A 92 -9.39 3.42 -29.64
N ASP A 93 -10.57 4.05 -29.65
CA ASP A 93 -10.75 5.49 -29.78
C ASP A 93 -10.71 6.21 -28.42
N GLY A 94 -10.51 5.47 -27.33
CA GLY A 94 -10.50 5.99 -25.96
C GLY A 94 -11.88 6.26 -25.39
N ARG A 95 -12.96 5.80 -26.03
CA ARG A 95 -14.33 5.96 -25.54
C ARG A 95 -14.64 4.88 -24.52
N ARG A 96 -15.32 5.27 -23.44
CA ARG A 96 -15.70 4.34 -22.37
C ARG A 96 -16.82 3.41 -22.84
N VAL A 97 -16.50 2.13 -22.98
CA VAL A 97 -17.45 1.06 -23.32
C VAL A 97 -18.21 0.61 -22.08
N ALA A 98 -17.50 0.35 -20.99
CA ALA A 98 -18.08 -0.07 -19.72
C ALA A 98 -17.31 0.52 -18.54
N GLY A 99 -17.96 0.58 -17.38
CA GLY A 99 -17.33 1.04 -16.16
C GLY A 99 -18.04 0.52 -14.93
N LEU A 100 -17.28 0.37 -13.85
CA LEU A 100 -17.72 -0.13 -12.56
C LEU A 100 -17.19 0.78 -11.46
N GLY A 101 -18.01 0.98 -10.42
CA GLY A 101 -17.68 1.86 -9.31
C GLY A 101 -17.74 3.34 -9.70
N ARG A 102 -17.09 4.19 -8.90
CA ARG A 102 -17.03 5.64 -9.16
C ARG A 102 -15.82 5.93 -10.03
N VAL A 103 -15.97 5.75 -11.35
CA VAL A 103 -14.90 6.03 -12.31
C VAL A 103 -14.67 7.55 -12.39
N PRO A 104 -13.44 8.04 -12.14
CA PRO A 104 -13.12 9.46 -12.26
C PRO A 104 -13.33 10.01 -13.68
N ASP A 105 -13.61 11.30 -13.77
CA ASP A 105 -13.65 12.05 -15.03
C ASP A 105 -13.06 13.46 -14.80
N PRO A 106 -11.88 13.79 -15.39
CA PRO A 106 -11.08 12.96 -16.28
C PRO A 106 -10.43 11.76 -15.57
N LEU A 107 -10.05 10.74 -16.36
CA LEU A 107 -9.30 9.59 -15.82
C LEU A 107 -7.90 10.05 -15.35
N PRO A 108 -7.46 9.63 -14.15
CA PRO A 108 -6.13 9.97 -13.63
C PRO A 108 -5.03 9.35 -14.48
N GLN A 109 -3.80 9.86 -14.38
CA GLN A 109 -2.66 9.18 -14.99
C GLN A 109 -2.38 7.88 -14.22
N PRO A 110 -2.02 6.79 -14.91
CA PRO A 110 -1.69 5.55 -14.20
C PRO A 110 -0.39 5.73 -13.42
N ASP A 111 -0.41 5.24 -12.19
CA ASP A 111 0.72 5.29 -11.25
C ASP A 111 1.86 4.41 -11.73
N ARG A 112 3.08 4.86 -11.43
CA ARG A 112 4.29 4.08 -11.73
C ARG A 112 4.76 3.31 -10.50
N VAL A 113 4.59 3.93 -9.33
CA VAL A 113 5.02 3.39 -8.04
C VAL A 113 3.96 3.61 -6.99
N TYR A 114 3.96 2.78 -5.95
CA TYR A 114 3.03 2.88 -4.82
C TYR A 114 2.99 4.26 -4.15
N GLU A 115 4.10 4.99 -4.12
CA GLU A 115 4.16 6.33 -3.52
C GLU A 115 3.29 7.36 -4.25
N ASP A 116 2.98 7.15 -5.54
CA ASP A 116 2.09 8.03 -6.30
C ASP A 116 0.65 7.95 -5.77
N ALA A 117 0.18 6.72 -5.51
CA ALA A 117 -1.14 6.41 -4.95
C ALA A 117 -1.37 6.93 -3.53
N ARG A 118 -0.31 7.28 -2.79
CA ARG A 118 -0.45 7.84 -1.43
C ARG A 118 -1.05 9.25 -1.42
N ARG A 119 -1.15 9.90 -2.58
CA ARG A 119 -1.71 11.25 -2.71
C ARG A 119 -3.24 11.25 -2.60
N ASP A 120 -3.89 10.23 -3.13
CA ASP A 120 -5.35 10.10 -3.21
C ASP A 120 -5.90 8.78 -2.64
N GLY A 121 -5.03 7.85 -2.26
CA GLY A 121 -5.39 6.57 -1.66
C GLY A 121 -5.77 5.50 -2.68
N VAL A 122 -5.49 5.71 -3.98
CA VAL A 122 -5.87 4.79 -5.05
C VAL A 122 -4.68 4.53 -5.95
N TYR A 123 -4.33 3.26 -6.14
CA TYR A 123 -3.31 2.85 -7.10
C TYR A 123 -3.94 2.62 -8.47
N ASP A 124 -3.66 3.56 -9.38
CA ASP A 124 -4.23 3.62 -10.72
C ASP A 124 -3.38 2.88 -11.74
N VAL A 125 -3.97 1.95 -12.49
CA VAL A 125 -3.27 1.19 -13.52
C VAL A 125 -3.97 1.24 -14.87
N ALA A 126 -3.17 1.11 -15.92
CA ALA A 126 -3.62 0.93 -17.29
C ALA A 126 -3.06 -0.38 -17.84
N ARG A 127 -3.93 -1.16 -18.51
CA ARG A 127 -3.53 -2.36 -19.25
C ARG A 127 -4.12 -2.36 -20.65
N PRO A 128 -3.32 -2.67 -21.69
CA PRO A 128 -3.89 -2.93 -23.00
C PRO A 128 -4.81 -4.14 -22.91
N VAL A 129 -5.95 -4.05 -23.58
CA VAL A 129 -6.85 -5.18 -23.80
C VAL A 129 -6.59 -5.65 -25.22
N GLU A 130 -6.13 -6.90 -25.37
CA GLU A 130 -5.77 -7.47 -26.66
C GLU A 130 -6.37 -8.86 -26.80
N LEU A 131 -6.75 -9.25 -28.02
CA LEU A 131 -7.22 -10.59 -28.34
C LEU A 131 -6.45 -11.12 -29.54
N ALA A 132 -5.79 -12.26 -29.37
CA ALA A 132 -4.95 -12.86 -30.42
C ALA A 132 -3.88 -11.91 -31.00
N GLY A 133 -3.35 -10.98 -30.18
CA GLY A 133 -2.35 -9.99 -30.58
C GLY A 133 -2.91 -8.72 -31.22
N GLU A 134 -4.23 -8.64 -31.43
CA GLU A 134 -4.88 -7.42 -31.90
C GLU A 134 -5.28 -6.53 -30.72
N PRO A 135 -4.82 -5.26 -30.66
CA PRO A 135 -5.18 -4.36 -29.58
C PRO A 135 -6.64 -3.95 -29.71
N LEU A 136 -7.49 -4.21 -28.72
CA LEU A 136 -8.92 -3.89 -28.75
C LEU A 136 -9.26 -2.62 -27.98
N GLY A 137 -8.42 -2.23 -27.02
CA GLY A 137 -8.69 -1.08 -26.17
C GLY A 137 -7.80 -1.04 -24.94
N THR A 138 -8.25 -0.34 -23.90
CA THR A 138 -7.51 -0.18 -22.64
C THR A 138 -8.39 -0.38 -21.43
N LEU A 139 -7.95 -1.22 -20.50
CA LEU A 139 -8.52 -1.34 -19.17
C LEU A 139 -7.85 -0.31 -18.24
N ARG A 140 -8.69 0.46 -17.55
CA ARG A 140 -8.34 1.39 -16.48
C ARG A 140 -8.88 0.84 -15.18
N ALA A 141 -8.05 0.74 -14.15
CA ALA A 141 -8.48 0.21 -12.86
C ALA A 141 -7.80 0.98 -11.73
N GLY A 142 -8.55 1.26 -10.67
CA GLY A 142 -8.03 1.86 -9.43
C GLY A 142 -8.23 0.92 -8.26
N TYR A 143 -7.16 0.64 -7.52
CA TYR A 143 -7.15 -0.24 -6.36
C TYR A 143 -6.95 0.57 -5.08
N SER A 144 -7.76 0.33 -4.05
CA SER A 144 -7.59 1.05 -2.78
C SER A 144 -6.34 0.57 -2.05
N ILE A 145 -5.51 1.51 -1.60
CA ILE A 145 -4.34 1.21 -0.75
C ILE A 145 -4.68 1.21 0.75
N ALA A 146 -5.94 1.50 1.12
CA ALA A 146 -6.34 1.75 2.51
C ALA A 146 -6.05 0.57 3.45
N GLN A 147 -6.20 -0.67 2.98
CA GLN A 147 -5.86 -1.86 3.78
C GLN A 147 -4.35 -1.93 4.06
N VAL A 148 -3.51 -1.69 3.05
CA VAL A 148 -2.06 -1.70 3.20
C VAL A 148 -1.59 -0.59 4.14
N GLU A 149 -2.19 0.60 4.04
CA GLU A 149 -1.92 1.70 4.96
C GLU A 149 -2.38 1.39 6.39
N ALA A 150 -3.55 0.76 6.57
CA ALA A 150 -4.06 0.38 7.88
C ALA A 150 -3.15 -0.64 8.58
N LEU A 151 -2.69 -1.66 7.85
CA LEU A 151 -1.72 -2.64 8.36
C LEU A 151 -0.40 -1.95 8.75
N THR A 152 0.09 -1.05 7.91
CA THR A 152 1.34 -0.31 8.19
C THR A 152 1.20 0.57 9.43
N ARG A 153 0.05 1.22 9.63
CA ARG A 153 -0.20 2.09 10.79
C ARG A 153 -0.32 1.29 12.10
N ALA A 154 -1.00 0.15 12.07
CA ALA A 154 -1.13 -0.73 13.22
C ALA A 154 0.25 -1.23 13.70
N THR A 155 1.08 -1.69 12.77
CA THR A 155 2.45 -2.17 13.08
C THR A 155 3.33 -1.05 13.66
N ARG A 156 3.20 0.19 13.17
CA ARG A 156 3.93 1.35 13.73
C ARG A 156 3.55 1.61 15.18
N LEU A 157 2.25 1.67 15.49
CA LEU A 157 1.77 1.94 16.85
C LEU A 157 2.22 0.87 17.84
N GLN A 158 2.16 -0.40 17.43
CA GLN A 158 2.58 -1.52 18.26
C GLN A 158 4.08 -1.43 18.58
N ASN A 159 4.93 -1.23 17.58
CA ASN A 159 6.38 -1.10 17.78
C ASN A 159 6.76 0.12 18.63
N THR A 160 6.08 1.26 18.45
CA THR A 160 6.28 2.44 19.31
C THR A 160 5.86 2.17 20.76
N SER A 161 4.76 1.43 20.98
CA SER A 161 4.30 1.11 22.34
C SER A 161 5.25 0.16 23.08
N ILE A 162 5.84 -0.81 22.38
CA ILE A 162 6.85 -1.73 22.93
C ILE A 162 8.08 -0.93 23.35
N ALA A 163 8.60 -0.06 22.47
CA ALA A 163 9.75 0.79 22.78
C ALA A 163 9.47 1.75 23.95
N ALA A 164 8.30 2.38 23.99
CA ALA A 164 7.93 3.27 25.10
C ALA A 164 7.81 2.53 26.44
N THR A 165 7.27 1.31 26.43
CA THR A 165 7.12 0.48 27.64
C THR A 165 8.46 0.03 28.18
N GLU A 166 9.37 -0.38 27.29
CA GLU A 166 10.71 -0.81 27.65
C GLU A 166 11.55 0.36 28.19
N LEU A 167 11.49 1.55 27.56
CA LEU A 167 12.10 2.78 28.10
C LEU A 167 11.58 3.13 29.50
N ALA A 168 10.27 3.02 29.73
CA ALA A 168 9.67 3.29 31.03
C ALA A 168 10.16 2.31 32.10
N LEU A 169 10.25 1.01 31.76
CA LEU A 169 10.82 -0.03 32.63
C LEU A 169 12.30 0.24 32.95
N SER A 170 13.07 0.67 31.96
CA SER A 170 14.51 0.94 32.11
C SER A 170 14.76 2.16 33.02
N ILE A 171 13.96 3.22 32.87
CA ILE A 171 13.96 4.38 33.79
C ILE A 171 13.56 3.96 35.20
N LEU A 172 12.51 3.16 35.36
CA LEU A 172 12.04 2.68 36.65
C LEU A 172 13.07 1.78 37.35
N ALA A 173 13.80 0.94 36.60
CA ALA A 173 14.88 0.12 37.12
C ALA A 173 16.12 0.94 37.52
N THR A 174 16.26 2.15 36.98
CA THR A 174 17.40 3.05 37.23
C THR A 174 17.18 3.99 38.42
N VAL A 175 15.92 4.33 38.74
CA VAL A 175 15.51 5.19 39.88
C VAL A 175 15.43 4.38 41.16
#